data_AF-A0A2D8SGF4-F1
#
_entry.id   AF-A0A2D8SGF4-F1
#
_cell.length_a   1.000
_cell.length_b   1.000
_cell.length_c   1.000
_cell.angle_alpha   90.00
_cell.angle_beta   90.00
_cell.angle_gamma   90.00
#
_symmetry.space_group_name_H-M   'P 1'
#
loop_
_entity.id
_entity.type
_entity.pdbx_description
1 polymer ?
#
loop_
_entity_poly.entity_id
_entity_poly.type
_entity_poly.pdbx_seq_one_letter_code
_entity_poly.pdbx_strand_id
1 'polypeptide(L)'
;MAASTDQVVSKCIDGYGSAIGMPQLCGDWMANQVFWLVVTLVVIFLILSRIALPRIAEVLADRQSTITNYLAASEELKSKAEEAERSYIQALNDARSEASRLLDASKAEMKKELQSAINKADAEISVKVSESEASIAEIRKNALSSIEKVAKDTAKEIVSALGAKADAKTISTAVSSKMKG
;
A
#
# COMPACT_ATOMS: atom_id res chain seq x y z
N MET A 1 116.91 -33.35 -19.35
CA MET A 1 115.82 -34.34 -19.42
C MET A 1 115.00 -34.15 -18.15
N ALA A 2 113.98 -33.30 -18.20
CA ALA A 2 112.60 -33.62 -18.57
C ALA A 2 111.88 -34.41 -17.45
N ALA A 3 111.19 -33.67 -16.59
CA ALA A 3 110.12 -34.19 -15.74
C ALA A 3 109.18 -33.03 -15.38
N SER A 4 108.36 -32.58 -16.34
CA SER A 4 107.15 -31.83 -16.00
C SER A 4 106.07 -32.85 -15.70
N THR A 5 105.95 -33.24 -14.44
CA THR A 5 104.78 -33.94 -13.91
C THR A 5 103.59 -33.00 -14.03
N ASP A 6 102.86 -33.12 -15.12
CA ASP A 6 101.56 -32.48 -15.30
C ASP A 6 100.59 -33.21 -14.34
N GLN A 7 100.50 -32.69 -13.11
CA GLN A 7 99.52 -33.18 -12.14
C GLN A 7 98.15 -32.77 -12.64
N VAL A 8 97.44 -33.71 -13.26
CA VAL A 8 96.01 -33.58 -13.56
C VAL A 8 95.25 -33.42 -12.24
N VAL A 9 94.98 -32.17 -11.87
CA VAL A 9 94.28 -31.77 -10.64
C VAL A 9 92.82 -32.25 -10.63
N SER A 10 92.20 -32.45 -11.81
CA SER A 10 90.96 -33.21 -11.97
C SER A 10 90.80 -33.73 -13.39
N LYS A 11 89.93 -34.72 -13.63
CA LYS A 11 89.64 -35.24 -14.98
C LYS A 11 88.87 -34.24 -15.86
N CYS A 12 88.45 -33.12 -15.28
CA CYS A 12 87.61 -32.10 -15.89
C CYS A 12 88.39 -30.86 -16.36
N ILE A 13 89.70 -30.80 -16.08
CA ILE A 13 90.57 -29.63 -16.34
C ILE A 13 91.77 -30.09 -17.17
N ASP A 14 92.11 -29.35 -18.24
CA ASP A 14 93.30 -29.61 -19.06
C ASP A 14 94.59 -29.04 -18.44
N GLY A 15 95.74 -29.37 -19.02
CA GLY A 15 97.06 -28.89 -18.56
C GLY A 15 97.25 -27.36 -18.62
N TYR A 16 96.29 -26.61 -19.19
CA TYR A 16 96.28 -25.14 -19.23
C TYR A 16 95.23 -24.53 -18.27
N GLY A 17 94.53 -25.34 -17.48
CA GLY A 17 93.53 -24.89 -16.52
C GLY A 17 92.14 -24.63 -17.13
N SER A 18 91.91 -24.99 -18.38
CA SER A 18 90.61 -24.86 -19.06
C SER A 18 89.77 -26.13 -18.90
N ALA A 19 88.45 -25.98 -18.91
CA ALA A 19 87.54 -27.11 -18.77
C ALA A 19 87.52 -27.99 -20.04
N ILE A 20 87.67 -29.30 -19.87
CA ILE A 20 87.64 -30.28 -20.99
C ILE A 20 86.18 -30.63 -21.31
N GLY A 21 85.75 -30.42 -22.56
CA GLY A 21 84.41 -30.76 -23.03
C GLY A 21 83.33 -29.82 -22.51
N MET A 22 82.11 -30.33 -22.26
CA MET A 22 81.03 -29.56 -21.64
C MET A 22 81.23 -29.54 -20.12
N PRO A 23 81.63 -28.41 -19.51
CA PRO A 23 82.01 -28.34 -18.10
C PRO A 23 80.93 -28.87 -17.14
N GLN A 24 79.65 -28.68 -17.49
CA GLN A 24 78.48 -29.06 -16.70
C GLN A 24 78.22 -30.58 -16.59
N LEU A 25 78.87 -31.42 -17.39
CA LEU A 25 78.66 -32.88 -17.39
C LEU A 25 79.80 -33.66 -16.73
N CYS A 26 80.79 -32.98 -16.15
CA CYS A 26 81.92 -33.66 -15.53
C CYS A 26 81.59 -34.15 -14.12
N GLY A 27 81.78 -35.45 -13.86
CA GLY A 27 81.42 -36.10 -12.60
C GLY A 27 82.11 -35.53 -11.36
N ASP A 28 83.34 -35.02 -11.48
CA ASP A 28 84.09 -34.49 -10.33
C ASP A 28 83.45 -33.20 -9.76
N TRP A 29 82.68 -32.44 -10.54
CA TRP A 29 81.99 -31.21 -10.09
C TRP A 29 80.52 -31.43 -9.71
N MET A 30 79.93 -32.56 -10.11
CA MET A 30 78.52 -32.84 -9.86
C MET A 30 78.17 -32.86 -8.37
N ALA A 31 79.04 -33.40 -7.51
CA ALA A 31 78.76 -33.47 -6.07
C ALA A 31 78.59 -32.07 -5.43
N ASN A 32 79.42 -31.10 -5.81
CA ASN A 32 79.33 -29.72 -5.32
C ASN A 32 78.07 -29.01 -5.86
N GLN A 33 77.75 -29.22 -7.14
CA GLN A 33 76.53 -28.67 -7.75
C GLN A 33 75.26 -29.24 -7.10
N VAL A 34 75.21 -30.56 -6.86
CA VAL A 34 74.10 -31.23 -6.17
C VAL A 34 73.96 -30.74 -4.73
N PHE A 35 75.08 -30.56 -4.00
CA PHE A 35 75.04 -30.02 -2.64
C PHE A 35 74.39 -28.64 -2.60
N TRP A 36 74.83 -27.69 -3.42
CA TRP A 36 74.23 -26.35 -3.47
C TRP A 36 72.81 -26.34 -4.02
N LEU A 37 72.48 -27.23 -4.95
CA LEU A 37 71.11 -27.41 -5.42
C LEU A 37 70.20 -27.82 -4.27
N VAL A 38 70.59 -28.81 -3.46
CA VAL A 38 69.81 -29.25 -2.30
C VAL A 38 69.71 -28.14 -1.27
N VAL A 39 70.81 -27.45 -0.96
CA VAL A 39 70.81 -26.32 0.00
C VAL A 39 69.86 -25.21 -0.44
N THR A 40 69.95 -24.77 -1.69
CA THR A 40 69.09 -23.71 -2.22
C THR A 40 67.63 -24.13 -2.31
N LEU A 41 67.35 -25.38 -2.69
CA LEU A 41 66.01 -25.95 -2.70
C LEU A 41 65.40 -25.96 -1.30
N VAL A 42 66.15 -26.39 -0.27
CA VAL A 42 65.69 -26.38 1.12
C VAL A 42 65.43 -24.96 1.59
N VAL A 43 66.32 -24.01 1.30
CA VAL A 43 66.12 -22.60 1.65
C VAL A 43 64.85 -22.03 1.01
N ILE A 44 64.64 -22.25 -0.29
CA ILE A 44 63.44 -21.81 -1.01
C ILE A 44 62.19 -22.49 -0.42
N PHE A 45 62.25 -23.80 -0.14
CA PHE A 45 61.15 -24.53 0.47
C PHE A 45 60.77 -23.97 1.83
N LEU A 46 61.74 -23.62 2.67
CA LEU A 46 61.49 -23.01 3.98
C LEU A 46 60.87 -21.61 3.84
N ILE A 47 61.35 -20.80 2.89
CA ILE A 47 60.77 -19.47 2.61
C ILE A 47 59.32 -19.60 2.14
N LEU A 48 59.05 -20.48 1.18
CA LEU A 48 57.69 -20.68 0.67
C LEU A 48 56.75 -21.22 1.75
N SER A 49 57.19 -22.24 2.49
CA SER A 49 56.36 -22.88 3.52
C SER A 49 56.10 -21.98 4.73
N ARG A 50 57.06 -21.14 5.14
CA ARG A 50 56.93 -20.29 6.34
C ARG A 50 56.52 -18.85 6.07
N ILE A 51 56.65 -18.35 4.85
CA ILE A 51 56.39 -16.94 4.54
C ILE A 51 55.35 -16.81 3.43
N ALA A 52 55.60 -17.39 2.24
CA ALA A 52 54.73 -17.14 1.09
C ALA A 52 53.34 -17.79 1.23
N LEU A 53 53.30 -19.09 1.55
CA LEU A 53 52.05 -19.84 1.72
C LEU A 53 51.15 -19.31 2.84
N PRO A 54 51.65 -19.00 4.06
CA PRO A 54 50.78 -18.48 5.12
C PRO A 54 50.19 -17.11 4.76
N ARG A 55 50.94 -16.23 4.08
CA ARG A 55 50.42 -14.94 3.60
C ARG A 55 49.27 -15.10 2.60
N ILE A 56 49.39 -16.05 1.68
CA ILE A 56 48.33 -16.34 0.70
C ILE A 56 47.10 -16.94 1.39
N ALA A 57 47.31 -17.82 2.37
CA ALA A 57 46.23 -18.40 3.16
C ALA A 57 45.45 -17.34 3.95
N GLU A 58 46.14 -16.35 4.53
CA GLU A 58 45.54 -15.21 5.23
C GLU A 58 44.61 -14.40 4.30
N VAL A 59 45.09 -14.02 3.11
CA VAL A 59 44.27 -13.28 2.13
C VAL A 59 43.05 -14.10 1.67
N LEU A 60 43.22 -15.41 1.50
CA LEU A 60 42.10 -16.27 1.10
C LEU A 60 41.07 -16.39 2.22
N ALA A 61 41.52 -16.50 3.47
CA ALA A 61 40.65 -16.52 4.64
C ALA A 61 39.89 -15.20 4.80
N ASP A 62 40.55 -14.06 4.61
CA ASP A 62 39.91 -12.74 4.65
C ASP A 62 38.84 -12.58 3.58
N ARG A 63 39.14 -13.01 2.35
CA ARG A 63 38.15 -13.00 1.25
C ARG A 63 36.97 -13.91 1.56
N GLN A 64 37.23 -15.12 2.03
CA GLN A 64 36.16 -16.05 2.39
C GLN A 64 35.28 -15.47 3.50
N SER A 65 35.89 -14.93 4.56
CA SER A 65 35.19 -14.27 5.67
C SER A 65 34.34 -13.09 5.19
N THR A 66 34.91 -12.26 4.33
CA THR A 66 34.22 -11.11 3.73
C THR A 66 33.00 -11.55 2.91
N ILE A 67 33.15 -12.58 2.07
CA ILE A 67 32.06 -13.14 1.28
C ILE A 67 30.97 -13.71 2.18
N THR A 68 31.33 -14.49 3.21
CA THR A 68 30.35 -15.05 4.14
C THR A 68 29.61 -13.97 4.91
N ASN A 69 30.29 -12.90 5.31
CA ASN A 69 29.68 -11.77 5.99
C ASN A 69 28.71 -11.02 5.06
N TYR A 70 29.08 -10.79 3.81
CA TYR A 70 28.18 -10.17 2.83
C TYR A 70 26.97 -11.05 2.51
N LEU A 71 27.15 -12.37 2.43
CA LEU A 71 26.05 -13.31 2.23
C LEU A 71 25.07 -13.28 3.40
N ALA A 72 25.59 -13.39 4.63
CA ALA A 72 24.77 -13.33 5.84
C ALA A 72 24.00 -11.99 5.94
N ALA A 73 24.68 -10.87 5.68
CA ALA A 73 24.04 -9.56 5.68
C ALA A 73 22.96 -9.43 4.59
N SER A 74 23.19 -10.02 3.41
CA SER A 74 22.21 -10.02 2.31
C SER A 74 20.98 -10.86 2.65
N GLU A 75 21.17 -12.03 3.26
CA GLU A 75 20.09 -12.90 3.73
C GLU A 75 19.27 -12.23 4.86
N GLU A 76 19.94 -11.56 5.80
CA GLU A 76 19.28 -10.81 6.86
C GLU A 76 18.44 -9.65 6.29
N LEU A 77 18.99 -8.87 5.35
CA LEU A 77 18.27 -7.79 4.69
C LEU A 77 17.08 -8.31 3.87
N LYS A 78 17.25 -9.45 3.20
CA LYS A 78 16.17 -10.12 2.47
C LYS A 78 15.05 -10.57 3.42
N SER A 79 15.40 -11.22 4.52
CA SER A 79 14.44 -11.67 5.53
C SER A 79 13.66 -10.50 6.13
N LYS A 80 14.35 -9.40 6.47
CA LYS A 80 13.72 -8.16 6.95
C LYS A 80 12.79 -7.54 5.91
N ALA A 81 13.16 -7.55 4.63
CA ALA A 81 12.30 -7.06 3.55
C ALA A 81 11.05 -7.91 3.40
N GLU A 82 11.16 -9.24 3.43
CA GLU A 82 10.02 -10.17 3.37
C GLU A 82 9.10 -10.05 4.59
N GLU A 83 9.64 -9.80 5.78
CA GLU A 83 8.84 -9.52 6.98
C GLU A 83 8.12 -8.18 6.88
N ALA A 84 8.80 -7.12 6.44
CA ALA A 84 8.21 -5.82 6.22
C ALA A 84 7.11 -5.86 5.15
N GLU A 85 7.32 -6.60 4.05
CA GLU A 85 6.31 -6.81 3.01
C GLU A 85 5.08 -7.53 3.56
N ARG A 86 5.27 -8.61 4.34
CA ARG A 86 4.15 -9.31 4.99
C ARG A 86 3.37 -8.40 5.93
N SER A 87 4.06 -7.64 6.78
CA SER A 87 3.43 -6.68 7.69
C SER A 87 2.68 -5.58 6.93
N TYR A 88 3.24 -5.09 5.82
CA TYR A 88 2.63 -4.07 4.98
C TYR A 88 1.35 -4.60 4.31
N ILE A 89 1.41 -5.80 3.71
CA ILE A 89 0.24 -6.43 3.09
C ILE A 89 -0.85 -6.69 4.12
N GLN A 90 -0.48 -7.16 5.32
CA GLN A 90 -1.43 -7.34 6.41
C GLN A 90 -2.10 -6.02 6.81
N ALA A 91 -1.32 -4.97 7.06
CA ALA A 91 -1.86 -3.65 7.39
C ALA A 91 -2.77 -3.08 6.30
N LEU A 92 -2.44 -3.31 5.02
CA LEU A 92 -3.27 -2.91 3.89
C LEU A 92 -4.61 -3.65 3.86
N ASN A 93 -4.59 -4.96 4.12
CA ASN A 93 -5.80 -5.78 4.17
C ASN A 93 -6.69 -5.40 5.35
N ASP A 94 -6.09 -5.17 6.52
CA ASP A 94 -6.80 -4.73 7.73
C ASP A 94 -7.44 -3.35 7.50
N ALA A 95 -6.70 -2.40 6.92
CA ALA A 95 -7.22 -1.08 6.59
C ALA A 95 -8.39 -1.14 5.59
N ARG A 96 -8.31 -2.02 4.57
CA ARG A 96 -9.41 -2.23 3.60
C ARG A 96 -10.64 -2.85 4.27
N SER A 97 -10.44 -3.82 5.16
CA SER A 97 -11.51 -4.45 5.93
C SER A 97 -12.20 -3.42 6.82
N GLU A 98 -11.43 -2.63 7.56
CA GLU A 98 -11.96 -1.61 8.46
C GLU A 98 -12.67 -0.49 7.70
N ALA A 99 -12.13 -0.04 6.56
CA ALA A 99 -12.81 0.92 5.70
C ALA A 99 -14.16 0.38 5.19
N SER A 100 -14.20 -0.89 4.80
CA SER A 100 -15.45 -1.54 4.34
C SER A 100 -16.46 -1.62 5.48
N ARG A 101 -16.04 -2.04 6.68
CA ARG A 101 -16.86 -2.09 7.88
C ARG A 101 -17.43 -0.71 8.25
N LEU A 102 -16.59 0.32 8.20
CA LEU A 102 -16.99 1.70 8.50
C LEU A 102 -17.99 2.23 7.46
N LEU A 103 -17.80 1.92 6.19
CA LEU A 103 -18.74 2.30 5.13
C LEU A 103 -20.10 1.64 5.32
N ASP A 104 -20.13 0.36 5.67
CA ASP A 104 -21.38 -0.36 5.91
C ASP A 104 -22.10 0.13 7.17
N ALA A 105 -21.35 0.38 8.25
CA ALA A 105 -21.89 0.98 9.48
C ALA A 105 -22.47 2.39 9.21
N SER A 106 -21.73 3.23 8.49
CA SER A 106 -22.17 4.58 8.13
C SER A 106 -23.41 4.56 7.24
N LYS A 107 -23.48 3.65 6.26
CA LYS A 107 -24.68 3.46 5.43
C LYS A 107 -25.88 3.00 6.26
N ALA A 108 -25.68 2.11 7.22
CA ALA A 108 -26.74 1.64 8.10
C ALA A 108 -27.28 2.78 8.98
N GLU A 109 -26.40 3.59 9.56
CA GLU A 109 -26.82 4.74 10.37
C GLU A 109 -27.52 5.80 9.53
N MET A 110 -26.95 6.18 8.37
CA MET A 110 -27.59 7.12 7.45
C MET A 110 -28.98 6.65 7.01
N LYS A 111 -29.18 5.36 6.73
CA LYS A 111 -30.51 4.81 6.40
C LYS A 111 -31.49 4.95 7.56
N LYS A 112 -31.04 4.72 8.79
CA LYS A 112 -31.88 4.84 9.99
C LYS A 112 -32.26 6.31 10.25
N GLU A 113 -31.30 7.22 10.14
CA GLU A 113 -31.57 8.66 10.24
C GLU A 113 -32.53 9.14 9.16
N LEU A 114 -32.29 8.73 7.91
CA LEU A 114 -33.17 9.04 6.78
C LEU A 114 -34.59 8.55 7.03
N GLN A 115 -34.76 7.30 7.48
CA GLN A 115 -36.09 6.76 7.79
C GLN A 115 -36.76 7.54 8.93
N SER A 116 -36.01 7.92 9.97
CA SER A 116 -36.56 8.76 11.04
C SER A 116 -36.97 10.14 10.55
N ALA A 117 -36.21 10.75 9.63
CA ALA A 117 -36.53 12.04 9.05
C ALA A 117 -37.78 11.96 8.17
N ILE A 118 -37.89 10.92 7.34
CA ILE A 118 -39.09 10.64 6.52
C ILE A 118 -40.31 10.48 7.41
N ASN A 119 -40.25 9.64 8.45
CA ASN A 119 -41.38 9.42 9.35
C ASN A 119 -41.84 10.71 10.05
N LYS A 120 -40.90 11.59 10.44
CA LYS A 120 -41.22 12.90 11.02
C LYS A 120 -41.88 13.81 9.99
N ALA A 121 -41.32 13.89 8.79
CA ALA A 121 -41.87 14.70 7.71
C ALA A 121 -43.29 14.23 7.33
N ASP A 122 -43.53 12.92 7.23
CA ASP A 122 -44.86 12.36 6.94
C ASP A 122 -45.88 12.70 8.04
N ALA A 123 -45.47 12.66 9.32
CA ALA A 123 -46.31 13.07 10.44
C ALA A 123 -46.67 14.56 10.37
N GLU A 124 -45.69 15.43 10.12
CA GLU A 124 -45.91 16.88 9.96
C GLU A 124 -46.81 17.19 8.76
N ILE A 125 -46.60 16.50 7.63
CA ILE A 125 -47.44 16.62 6.43
C ILE A 125 -48.87 16.20 6.77
N SER A 126 -49.07 15.08 7.46
CA SER A 126 -50.41 14.60 7.85
C SER A 126 -51.16 15.60 8.73
N VAL A 127 -50.48 16.20 9.72
CA VAL A 127 -51.05 17.26 10.56
C VAL A 127 -51.46 18.46 9.70
N LYS A 128 -50.57 18.93 8.84
CA LYS A 128 -50.81 20.11 7.99
C LYS A 128 -51.93 19.88 6.97
N VAL A 129 -52.07 18.66 6.46
CA VAL A 129 -53.18 18.25 5.60
C VAL A 129 -54.49 18.32 6.39
N SER A 130 -54.54 17.77 7.60
CA SER A 130 -55.75 17.81 8.45
C SER A 130 -56.16 19.24 8.82
N GLU A 131 -55.19 20.10 9.16
CA GLU A 131 -55.44 21.54 9.42
C GLU A 131 -55.99 22.25 8.18
N SER A 132 -55.42 21.97 7.01
CA SER A 132 -55.86 22.54 5.73
C SER A 132 -57.27 22.08 5.37
N GLU A 133 -57.60 20.80 5.60
CA GLU A 133 -58.95 20.26 5.39
C GLU A 133 -59.98 20.92 6.30
N ALA A 134 -59.64 21.12 7.58
CA ALA A 134 -60.50 21.82 8.54
C ALA A 134 -60.73 23.28 8.12
N SER A 135 -59.67 23.99 7.72
CA SER A 135 -59.76 25.37 7.22
C SER A 135 -60.62 25.45 5.95
N ILE A 136 -60.44 24.54 4.99
CA ILE A 136 -61.26 24.46 3.77
C ILE A 136 -62.73 24.20 4.12
N ALA A 137 -63.01 23.31 5.08
CA ALA A 137 -64.38 23.04 5.53
C ALA A 137 -65.04 24.28 6.15
N GLU A 138 -64.30 25.04 6.96
CA GLU A 138 -64.77 26.29 7.55
C GLU A 138 -65.01 27.38 6.48
N ILE A 139 -64.09 27.55 5.54
CA ILE A 139 -64.26 28.46 4.39
C ILE A 139 -65.51 28.08 3.59
N ARG A 140 -65.73 26.78 3.31
CA ARG A 140 -66.94 26.31 2.61
C ARG A 140 -68.21 26.64 3.39
N LYS A 141 -68.23 26.43 4.70
CA LYS A 141 -69.38 26.75 5.56
C LYS A 141 -69.66 28.26 5.56
N ASN A 142 -68.63 29.08 5.69
CA ASN A 142 -68.75 30.55 5.68
C ASN A 142 -69.19 31.07 4.30
N ALA A 143 -68.69 30.48 3.22
CA ALA A 143 -69.11 30.79 1.85
C ALA A 143 -70.60 30.46 1.65
N LEU A 144 -71.06 29.27 2.08
CA LEU A 144 -72.48 28.89 1.99
C LEU A 144 -73.39 29.85 2.78
N SER A 145 -73.00 30.23 4.00
CA SER A 145 -73.74 31.21 4.80
C SER A 145 -73.77 32.60 4.14
N SER A 146 -72.68 33.01 3.52
CA SER A 146 -72.58 34.30 2.83
C SER A 146 -73.43 34.30 1.57
N ILE A 147 -73.42 33.21 0.80
CA ILE A 147 -74.27 33.00 -0.38
C ILE A 147 -75.75 33.04 0.04
N GLU A 148 -76.14 32.39 1.14
CA GLU A 148 -77.53 32.41 1.63
C GLU A 148 -77.99 33.84 1.97
N LYS A 149 -77.13 34.62 2.63
CA LYS A 149 -77.42 36.02 2.95
C LYS A 149 -77.57 36.86 1.69
N VAL A 150 -76.60 36.80 0.77
CA VAL A 150 -76.63 37.56 -0.49
C VAL A 150 -77.83 37.15 -1.34
N ALA A 151 -78.18 35.86 -1.41
CA ALA A 151 -79.34 35.39 -2.15
C ALA A 151 -80.66 35.91 -1.57
N LYS A 152 -80.81 35.92 -0.24
CA LYS A 152 -82.00 36.49 0.43
C LYS A 152 -82.10 38.00 0.23
N ASP A 153 -80.99 38.73 0.38
CA ASP A 153 -80.94 40.17 0.19
C ASP A 153 -81.25 40.55 -1.26
N THR A 154 -80.65 39.85 -2.23
CA THR A 154 -80.89 40.05 -3.68
C THR A 154 -82.34 39.71 -4.05
N ALA A 155 -82.89 38.60 -3.55
CA ALA A 155 -84.29 38.23 -3.81
C ALA A 155 -85.28 39.27 -3.25
N LYS A 156 -84.99 39.84 -2.07
CA LYS A 156 -85.79 40.91 -1.46
C LYS A 156 -85.76 42.20 -2.29
N GLU A 157 -84.57 42.59 -2.76
CA GLU A 157 -84.38 43.72 -3.67
C GLU A 157 -85.18 43.52 -4.98
N ILE A 158 -85.04 42.36 -5.63
CA ILE A 158 -85.76 42.04 -6.87
C ILE A 158 -87.28 42.07 -6.70
N VAL A 159 -87.82 41.48 -5.62
CA VAL A 159 -89.26 41.48 -5.34
C VAL A 159 -89.78 42.91 -5.08
N SER A 160 -88.98 43.74 -4.41
CA SER A 160 -89.30 45.15 -4.18
C SER A 160 -89.31 45.94 -5.50
N ALA A 161 -88.32 45.70 -6.37
CA ALA A 161 -88.23 46.35 -7.69
C ALA A 161 -89.37 45.95 -8.64
N LEU A 162 -89.90 44.72 -8.52
CA LEU A 162 -91.03 44.21 -9.32
C LEU A 162 -92.41 44.65 -8.78
N GLY A 163 -92.46 45.47 -7.72
CA GLY A 163 -93.70 46.08 -7.22
C GLY A 163 -94.61 45.19 -6.39
N ALA A 164 -94.16 43.99 -6.00
CA ALA A 164 -94.92 43.07 -5.15
C ALA A 164 -94.52 43.21 -3.66
N LYS A 165 -95.50 43.38 -2.77
CA LYS A 165 -95.27 43.35 -1.31
C LYS A 165 -95.36 41.92 -0.79
N ALA A 166 -94.26 41.16 -0.90
CA ALA A 166 -94.16 39.87 -0.22
C ALA A 166 -93.51 40.04 1.15
N ASP A 167 -94.04 39.36 2.16
CA ASP A 167 -93.50 39.38 3.51
C ASP A 167 -92.09 38.78 3.54
N ALA A 168 -91.18 39.40 4.30
CA ALA A 168 -89.77 38.99 4.38
C ALA A 168 -89.61 37.52 4.83
N LYS A 169 -90.55 37.01 5.63
CA LYS A 169 -90.58 35.59 6.03
C LYS A 169 -90.82 34.67 4.83
N THR A 170 -91.75 35.02 3.95
CA THR A 170 -92.11 34.19 2.78
C THR A 170 -90.95 34.10 1.78
N ILE A 171 -90.27 35.22 1.52
CA ILE A 171 -89.09 35.27 0.62
C ILE A 171 -87.95 34.43 1.19
N SER A 172 -87.63 34.60 2.48
CA SER A 172 -86.54 33.83 3.12
C SER A 172 -86.81 32.32 3.12
N THR A 173 -88.08 31.92 3.30
CA THR A 173 -88.51 30.52 3.30
C THR A 173 -88.40 29.91 1.90
N ALA A 174 -88.86 30.63 0.87
CA ALA A 174 -88.77 30.19 -0.53
C ALA A 174 -87.32 30.04 -1.02
N VAL A 175 -86.44 30.99 -0.69
CA VAL A 175 -85.00 30.92 -1.02
C VAL A 175 -84.34 29.74 -0.30
N SER A 176 -84.60 29.56 0.99
CA SER A 176 -84.03 28.44 1.76
C SER A 176 -84.50 27.06 1.27
N SER A 177 -85.74 26.95 0.77
CA SER A 177 -86.28 25.74 0.15
C SER A 177 -85.55 25.39 -1.15
N LYS A 178 -85.21 26.40 -1.97
CA LYS A 178 -84.48 26.22 -3.24
C LYS A 178 -82.98 25.99 -3.07
N MET A 179 -82.39 26.47 -1.98
CA MET A 179 -80.97 26.22 -1.67
C MET A 179 -80.69 24.83 -1.06
N LYS A 180 -81.72 24.12 -0.59
CA LYS A 180 -81.62 22.75 -0.05
C LYS A 180 -81.96 21.65 -1.08
N GLY A 181 -82.22 22.04 -2.33
CA GLY A 181 -82.55 21.14 -3.44
C GLY A 181 -81.32 20.54 -4.09
#